data_AF-A0A1C5UHL2-F1
#
_entry.id   AF-A0A1C5UHL2-F1
#
_cell.length_a   1.000
_cell.length_b   1.000
_cell.length_c   1.000
_cell.angle_alpha   90.00
_cell.angle_beta   90.00
_cell.angle_gamma   90.00
#
_symmetry.space_group_name_H-M   'P 1'
#
loop_
_entity.id
_entity.type
_entity.pdbx_description
1 polymer ?
#
loop_
_entity_poly.entity_id
_entity_poly.type
_entity_poly.pdbx_seq_one_letter_code
_entity_poly.pdbx_strand_id
1 'polypeptide(L)'
;MTSIKKVDIFKCIDFANENKLFDKLNNIYSSLPSGDCTGCGKCCMESVGINLTEFLNIYNYLKDKEILRKNSLDRIIEYYFLEYSNKRCCTFRDENNRCLIYEVRPLNCRLFGHWKKDDYNKNLDNVTKRNQEYRDFMKSEHGFDISDEVVNFKIKYCEDFKPDKDYLDKSDRLSFSDEIMTLDSRFFANEIIDIEFRDRGIVEYFIESLLSQNVAYNIKVKISKDERIRCRTIKRLKKILIR
;
A
#
# COMPACT_ATOMS: atom_id res chain seq x y z
N MET A 1 15.86 -6.86 14.06
CA MET A 1 14.48 -7.05 14.55
C MET A 1 13.54 -6.36 13.57
N THR A 2 12.31 -6.82 13.38
CA THR A 2 11.35 -6.18 12.45
C THR A 2 10.77 -4.92 13.08
N SER A 3 10.34 -3.94 12.27
CA SER A 3 9.73 -2.71 12.79
C SER A 3 8.33 -2.98 13.35
N ILE A 4 7.60 -3.88 12.71
CA ILE A 4 6.32 -4.39 13.19
C ILE A 4 6.55 -5.87 13.53
N LYS A 5 6.45 -6.26 14.80
CA LYS A 5 6.71 -7.66 15.18
C LYS A 5 5.49 -8.51 14.85
N LYS A 6 5.74 -9.73 14.37
CA LYS A 6 4.68 -10.70 14.07
C LYS A 6 3.78 -10.99 15.29
N VAL A 7 4.36 -11.00 16.50
CA VAL A 7 3.60 -11.16 17.75
C VAL A 7 2.64 -10.00 17.98
N ASP A 8 3.05 -8.77 17.68
CA ASP A 8 2.21 -7.57 17.83
C ASP A 8 1.09 -7.58 16.79
N ILE A 9 1.36 -8.00 15.55
CA ILE A 9 0.33 -8.20 14.52
C ILE A 9 -0.75 -9.17 15.00
N PHE A 10 -0.36 -10.31 15.59
CA PHE A 10 -1.34 -11.27 16.09
C PHE A 10 -2.14 -10.72 17.27
N LYS A 11 -1.50 -10.05 18.24
CA LYS A 11 -2.20 -9.35 19.32
C LYS A 11 -3.20 -8.33 18.79
N CYS A 12 -2.82 -7.55 17.78
CA CYS A 12 -3.73 -6.60 17.15
C CYS A 12 -4.90 -7.30 16.45
N ILE A 13 -4.66 -8.41 15.74
CA ILE A 13 -5.75 -9.18 15.09
C ILE A 13 -6.71 -9.73 16.14
N ASP A 14 -6.20 -10.31 17.23
CA ASP A 14 -7.02 -10.84 18.32
C ASP A 14 -7.87 -9.73 18.96
N PHE A 15 -7.23 -8.60 19.31
CA PHE A 15 -7.92 -7.40 19.81
C PHE A 15 -8.98 -6.88 18.82
N ALA A 16 -8.67 -6.85 17.53
CA ALA A 16 -9.58 -6.39 16.48
C ALA A 16 -10.82 -7.30 16.37
N ASN A 17 -10.66 -8.61 16.51
CA ASN A 17 -11.77 -9.56 16.52
C ASN A 17 -12.62 -9.40 17.78
N GLU A 18 -12.00 -9.36 18.96
CA GLU A 18 -12.70 -9.18 20.24
C GLU A 18 -13.53 -7.89 20.29
N ASN A 19 -12.99 -6.81 19.70
CA ASN A 19 -13.63 -5.49 19.69
C ASN A 19 -14.44 -5.19 18.42
N LYS A 20 -14.60 -6.19 17.54
CA LYS A 20 -15.35 -6.11 16.27
C LYS A 20 -14.88 -4.95 15.38
N LEU A 21 -13.57 -4.70 15.33
CA LEU A 21 -12.99 -3.62 14.54
C LEU A 21 -13.06 -3.91 13.05
N PHE A 22 -12.92 -5.18 12.63
CA PHE A 22 -13.11 -5.56 11.23
C PHE A 22 -14.57 -5.43 10.79
N ASP A 23 -15.54 -5.73 11.67
CA ASP A 23 -16.96 -5.48 11.38
C ASP A 23 -17.23 -3.98 11.20
N LYS A 24 -16.66 -3.15 12.08
CA LYS A 24 -16.75 -1.68 11.95
C LYS A 24 -16.11 -1.18 10.66
N LEU A 25 -14.93 -1.71 10.30
CA LEU A 25 -14.28 -1.39 9.03
C LEU A 25 -15.17 -1.76 7.84
N ASN A 26 -15.79 -2.94 7.85
CA ASN A 26 -16.70 -3.37 6.80
C ASN A 26 -18.00 -2.53 6.76
N ASN A 27 -18.47 -2.05 7.90
CA ASN A 27 -19.60 -1.12 7.96
C ASN A 27 -19.26 0.24 7.33
N ILE A 28 -18.06 0.77 7.60
CA ILE A 28 -17.54 1.96 6.90
C ILE A 28 -17.50 1.67 5.40
N TYR A 29 -16.93 0.52 4.98
CA TYR A 29 -16.87 0.18 3.56
C TYR A 29 -18.24 0.04 2.89
N SER A 30 -19.24 -0.43 3.62
CA SER A 30 -20.61 -0.61 3.11
C SER A 30 -21.37 0.70 2.99
N SER A 31 -20.94 1.77 3.68
CA SER A 31 -21.54 3.10 3.56
C SER A 31 -20.93 3.94 2.43
N LEU A 32 -19.83 3.50 1.81
CA LEU A 32 -19.31 4.16 0.62
C LEU A 32 -20.35 4.15 -0.51
N PRO A 33 -20.50 5.27 -1.26
CA PRO A 33 -21.27 5.26 -2.48
C PRO A 33 -20.77 4.18 -3.43
N SER A 34 -21.70 3.50 -4.09
CA SER A 34 -21.39 2.51 -5.11
C SER A 34 -21.20 3.15 -6.49
N GLY A 35 -20.67 2.37 -7.42
CA GLY A 35 -20.50 2.78 -8.81
C GLY A 35 -19.95 1.66 -9.68
N ASP A 36 -20.12 1.84 -10.99
CA ASP A 36 -19.74 0.88 -12.01
C ASP A 36 -18.26 1.02 -12.35
N CYS A 37 -17.49 -0.02 -12.02
CA CYS A 37 -16.10 -0.18 -12.42
C CYS A 37 -15.97 -1.29 -13.45
N THR A 38 -15.35 -0.99 -14.59
CA THR A 38 -15.09 -1.99 -15.66
C THR A 38 -14.12 -3.10 -15.24
N GLY A 39 -13.38 -2.89 -14.15
CA GLY A 39 -12.41 -3.87 -13.66
C GLY A 39 -11.20 -4.06 -14.58
N CYS A 40 -10.82 -3.02 -15.35
CA CYS A 40 -9.72 -3.07 -16.31
C CYS A 40 -8.31 -3.09 -15.69
N GLY A 41 -8.17 -2.81 -14.39
CA GLY A 41 -6.89 -2.84 -13.66
C GLY A 41 -5.88 -1.73 -13.99
N LYS A 42 -6.28 -0.69 -14.75
CA LYS A 42 -5.43 0.48 -15.08
C LYS A 42 -4.97 1.26 -13.83
N CYS A 43 -5.80 1.30 -12.79
CA CYS A 43 -5.48 1.97 -11.52
C CYS A 43 -4.62 1.12 -10.58
N CYS A 44 -4.46 -0.18 -10.85
CA CYS A 44 -3.74 -1.12 -9.99
C CYS A 44 -2.23 -1.08 -10.27
N MET A 45 -1.61 0.09 -10.10
CA MET A 45 -0.21 0.34 -10.49
C MET A 45 0.68 0.85 -9.35
N GLU A 46 0.14 1.03 -8.14
CA GLU A 46 0.87 1.61 -6.99
C GLU A 46 0.57 0.91 -5.67
N SER A 47 1.52 1.03 -4.72
CA SER A 47 1.28 0.82 -3.30
C SER A 47 0.47 2.00 -2.78
N VAL A 48 -0.80 1.77 -2.47
CA VAL A 48 -1.66 2.82 -1.90
C VAL A 48 -1.42 2.95 -0.40
N GLY A 49 -1.51 4.18 0.12
CA GLY A 49 -1.55 4.44 1.56
C GLY A 49 -2.69 3.65 2.23
N ILE A 50 -2.44 3.06 3.39
CA ILE A 50 -3.46 2.35 4.16
C ILE A 50 -3.32 2.62 5.65
N ASN A 51 -4.40 2.38 6.38
CA ASN A 51 -4.42 2.41 7.83
C ASN A 51 -3.96 1.07 8.44
N LEU A 52 -3.59 1.09 9.73
CA LEU A 52 -3.16 -0.11 10.46
C LEU A 52 -4.27 -1.16 10.46
N THR A 53 -5.52 -0.76 10.72
CA THR A 53 -6.69 -1.65 10.72
C THR A 53 -6.84 -2.37 9.37
N GLU A 54 -6.62 -1.65 8.26
CA GLU A 54 -6.70 -2.22 6.91
C GLU A 54 -5.56 -3.21 6.65
N PHE A 55 -4.34 -2.88 7.08
CA PHE A 55 -3.20 -3.80 7.02
C PHE A 55 -3.49 -5.09 7.78
N LEU A 56 -4.00 -4.99 9.01
CA LEU A 56 -4.35 -6.14 9.84
C LEU A 56 -5.45 -6.99 9.19
N ASN A 57 -6.45 -6.36 8.57
CA ASN A 57 -7.51 -7.07 7.84
C ASN A 57 -6.95 -7.84 6.64
N ILE A 58 -6.08 -7.20 5.84
CA ILE A 58 -5.40 -7.86 4.70
C ILE A 58 -4.50 -9.00 5.20
N TYR A 59 -3.73 -8.78 6.26
CA TYR A 59 -2.85 -9.78 6.84
C TYR A 59 -3.65 -11.00 7.33
N ASN A 60 -4.76 -10.76 8.04
CA ASN A 60 -5.66 -11.79 8.52
C ASN A 60 -6.28 -12.58 7.35
N TYR A 61 -6.74 -11.89 6.30
CA TYR A 61 -7.27 -12.53 5.10
C TYR A 61 -6.27 -13.47 4.39
N LEU A 62 -4.98 -13.14 4.44
CA LEU A 62 -3.91 -13.93 3.84
C LEU A 62 -3.42 -15.08 4.73
N LYS A 63 -3.73 -15.07 6.03
CA LYS A 63 -3.22 -16.01 7.03
C LYS A 63 -3.42 -17.47 6.61
N ASP A 64 -4.63 -17.80 6.15
CA ASP A 64 -5.03 -19.16 5.78
C ASP A 64 -4.92 -19.43 4.27
N LYS A 65 -4.34 -18.50 3.49
CA LYS A 65 -4.19 -18.61 2.04
C LYS A 65 -2.72 -18.69 1.66
N GLU A 66 -2.05 -19.78 2.04
CA GLU A 66 -0.59 -19.89 1.98
C GLU A 66 0.01 -19.57 0.60
N ILE A 67 -0.55 -20.12 -0.48
CA ILE A 67 -0.06 -19.89 -1.85
C ILE A 67 -0.18 -18.40 -2.21
N LEU A 68 -1.34 -17.79 -1.96
CA LEU A 68 -1.57 -16.37 -2.22
C LEU A 68 -0.66 -15.49 -1.37
N ARG A 69 -0.46 -15.83 -0.09
CA ARG A 69 0.44 -15.13 0.82
C ARG A 69 1.87 -15.17 0.28
N LYS A 70 2.40 -16.35 -0.07
CA LYS A 70 3.76 -16.50 -0.60
C LYS A 70 3.96 -15.73 -1.90
N ASN A 71 3.02 -15.84 -2.85
CA ASN A 71 3.09 -15.12 -4.13
C ASN A 71 2.97 -13.59 -3.96
N SER A 72 2.16 -13.14 -3.00
CA SER A 72 2.06 -11.71 -2.68
C SER A 72 3.33 -11.19 -2.01
N LEU A 73 3.92 -11.92 -1.06
CA LEU A 73 5.19 -11.55 -0.43
C LEU A 73 6.34 -11.51 -1.44
N ASP A 74 6.37 -12.43 -2.39
CA ASP A 74 7.33 -12.43 -3.49
C ASP A 74 7.26 -11.12 -4.31
N ARG A 75 6.05 -10.73 -4.72
CA ARG A 75 5.79 -9.48 -5.44
C ARG A 75 6.05 -8.24 -4.59
N ILE A 76 5.75 -8.26 -3.30
CA ILE A 76 6.01 -7.16 -2.35
C ILE A 76 7.51 -6.90 -2.21
N ILE A 77 8.31 -7.96 -2.04
CA ILE A 77 9.78 -7.83 -1.97
C ILE A 77 10.30 -7.22 -3.27
N GLU A 78 9.86 -7.72 -4.42
CA GLU A 78 10.29 -7.13 -5.71
C GLU A 78 9.85 -5.69 -5.87
N TYR A 79 8.59 -5.37 -5.55
CA TYR A 79 8.06 -4.02 -5.65
C TYR A 79 8.91 -3.05 -4.82
N TYR A 80 9.09 -3.33 -3.52
CA TYR A 80 9.81 -2.44 -2.62
C TYR A 80 11.27 -2.23 -3.04
N PHE A 81 11.98 -3.31 -3.37
CA PHE A 81 13.43 -3.24 -3.64
C PHE A 81 13.77 -2.79 -5.07
N LEU A 82 12.80 -2.77 -5.99
CA LEU A 82 12.99 -2.33 -7.37
C LEU A 82 12.26 -1.01 -7.69
N GLU A 83 11.61 -0.40 -6.70
CA GLU A 83 10.77 0.79 -6.89
C GLU A 83 11.51 1.95 -7.59
N TYR A 84 12.82 2.11 -7.38
CA TYR A 84 13.57 3.20 -8.02
C TYR A 84 14.03 2.90 -9.45
N SER A 85 13.96 1.64 -9.88
CA SER A 85 14.47 1.21 -11.19
C SER A 85 13.34 0.94 -12.17
N ASN A 86 12.28 0.26 -11.74
CA ASN A 86 11.26 -0.25 -12.64
C ASN A 86 9.87 0.05 -12.08
N LYS A 87 8.97 0.52 -12.94
CA LYS A 87 7.57 0.63 -12.55
C LYS A 87 6.93 -0.75 -12.52
N ARG A 88 6.32 -1.09 -11.38
CA ARG A 88 5.62 -2.36 -11.17
C ARG A 88 4.15 -2.13 -10.88
N CYS A 89 3.32 -3.07 -11.32
CA CYS A 89 1.92 -3.07 -10.96
C CYS A 89 1.70 -3.40 -9.47
N CYS A 90 0.46 -3.21 -9.01
CA CYS A 90 0.06 -3.58 -7.65
C CYS A 90 0.43 -5.04 -7.34
N THR A 91 0.97 -5.27 -6.16
CA THR A 91 1.44 -6.59 -5.69
C THR A 91 0.32 -7.61 -5.49
N PHE A 92 -0.94 -7.19 -5.60
CA PHE A 92 -2.12 -8.04 -5.53
C PHE A 92 -2.89 -8.12 -6.86
N ARG A 93 -2.35 -7.59 -7.97
CA ARG A 93 -2.94 -7.76 -9.31
C ARG A 93 -2.50 -9.09 -9.91
N ASP A 94 -3.45 -9.89 -10.37
CA ASP A 94 -3.18 -11.13 -11.11
C ASP A 94 -2.92 -10.86 -12.62
N GLU A 95 -2.63 -11.93 -13.36
CA GLU A 95 -2.40 -11.91 -14.80
C GLU A 95 -3.62 -11.47 -15.63
N ASN A 96 -4.83 -11.59 -15.06
CA ASN A 96 -6.09 -11.19 -15.69
C ASN A 96 -6.55 -9.78 -15.25
N ASN A 97 -5.65 -8.99 -14.67
CA ASN A 97 -5.91 -7.64 -14.13
C ASN A 97 -6.94 -7.60 -12.98
N ARG A 98 -7.15 -8.71 -12.27
CA ARG A 98 -8.05 -8.80 -11.11
C ARG A 98 -7.28 -8.64 -9.81
N CYS A 99 -7.97 -8.16 -8.79
CA CYS A 99 -7.41 -7.99 -7.46
C CYS A 99 -7.57 -9.29 -6.66
N LEU A 100 -6.46 -9.85 -6.19
CA LEU A 100 -6.41 -11.09 -5.41
C LEU A 100 -6.89 -10.91 -3.95
N ILE A 101 -7.02 -9.66 -3.50
CA ILE A 101 -7.54 -9.29 -2.17
C ILE A 101 -8.79 -8.41 -2.29
N TYR A 102 -9.59 -8.59 -3.35
CA TYR A 102 -10.70 -7.70 -3.68
C TYR A 102 -11.65 -7.44 -2.49
N GLU A 103 -11.99 -8.47 -1.72
CA GLU A 103 -12.87 -8.37 -0.55
C GLU A 103 -12.33 -7.44 0.54
N VAL A 104 -11.01 -7.50 0.78
CA VAL A 104 -10.32 -6.72 1.81
C VAL A 104 -9.48 -5.57 1.23
N ARG A 105 -9.82 -5.11 0.02
CA ARG A 105 -9.13 -3.98 -0.61
C ARG A 105 -9.30 -2.71 0.24
N PRO A 106 -8.26 -1.87 0.35
CA PRO A 106 -8.30 -0.70 1.21
C PRO A 106 -9.16 0.43 0.66
N LEU A 107 -9.44 1.42 1.51
CA LEU A 107 -10.26 2.59 1.24
C LEU A 107 -9.80 3.33 -0.01
N ASN A 108 -8.49 3.57 -0.14
CA ASN A 108 -7.94 4.27 -1.31
C ASN A 108 -8.24 3.55 -2.64
N CYS A 109 -8.28 2.21 -2.64
CA CYS A 109 -8.70 1.45 -3.82
C CYS A 109 -10.20 1.55 -4.10
N ARG A 110 -11.02 1.68 -3.06
CA ARG A 110 -12.48 1.84 -3.17
C ARG A 110 -12.85 3.24 -3.66
N LEU A 111 -12.16 4.27 -3.15
CA LEU A 111 -12.43 5.67 -3.46
C LEU A 111 -11.86 6.13 -4.81
N PHE A 112 -10.94 5.39 -5.44
CA PHE A 112 -10.23 5.85 -6.65
C PHE A 112 -11.18 6.35 -7.76
N GLY A 113 -12.26 5.62 -8.03
CA GLY A 113 -13.24 6.01 -9.05
C GLY A 113 -14.11 7.22 -8.67
N HIS A 114 -14.23 7.53 -7.38
CA HIS A 114 -15.14 8.55 -6.88
C HIS A 114 -14.55 9.97 -6.86
N TRP A 115 -13.32 10.16 -7.34
CA TRP A 115 -12.72 11.49 -7.40
C TRP A 115 -13.44 12.38 -8.41
N LYS A 116 -13.61 13.66 -8.09
CA LYS A 116 -13.90 14.68 -9.11
C LYS A 116 -12.65 14.91 -9.96
N LYS A 117 -12.81 14.97 -11.28
CA LYS A 117 -11.70 15.10 -12.24
C LYS A 117 -10.76 16.26 -11.96
N ASP A 118 -11.29 17.44 -11.64
CA ASP A 118 -10.47 18.63 -11.35
C ASP A 118 -9.63 18.46 -10.08
N ASP A 119 -10.19 17.83 -9.04
CA ASP A 119 -9.49 17.56 -7.80
C ASP A 119 -8.39 16.49 -8.00
N TYR A 120 -8.70 15.46 -8.80
CA TYR A 120 -7.74 14.44 -9.19
C TYR A 120 -6.54 15.04 -9.94
N ASN A 121 -6.80 15.89 -10.94
CA ASN A 121 -5.75 16.49 -11.74
C ASN A 121 -4.86 17.43 -10.91
N LYS A 122 -5.44 18.24 -10.01
CA LYS A 122 -4.68 19.06 -9.05
C LYS A 122 -3.77 18.19 -8.16
N ASN A 123 -4.28 17.06 -7.67
CA ASN A 123 -3.48 16.13 -6.89
C ASN A 123 -2.35 15.50 -7.74
N LEU A 124 -2.63 15.15 -9.00
CA LEU A 124 -1.65 14.54 -9.90
C LEU A 124 -0.46 15.48 -10.20
N ASP A 125 -0.71 16.78 -10.34
CA ASP A 125 0.35 17.77 -10.53
C ASP A 125 1.25 17.88 -9.29
N ASN A 126 0.65 17.88 -8.09
CA ASN A 126 1.40 17.87 -6.83
C ASN A 126 2.26 16.60 -6.68
N VAL A 127 1.71 15.43 -7.02
CA VAL A 127 2.46 14.16 -7.01
C VAL A 127 3.63 14.20 -7.99
N THR A 128 3.41 14.73 -9.20
CA THR A 128 4.46 14.87 -10.22
C THR A 128 5.63 15.71 -9.70
N LYS A 129 5.34 16.85 -9.08
CA LYS A 129 6.35 17.72 -8.50
C LYS A 129 7.13 17.02 -7.38
N ARG A 130 6.44 16.36 -6.46
CA ARG A 130 7.08 15.60 -5.35
C ARG A 130 7.97 14.47 -5.85
N ASN A 131 7.58 13.78 -6.92
CA ASN A 131 8.41 12.72 -7.51
C ASN A 131 9.72 13.27 -8.09
N GLN A 132 9.68 14.46 -8.70
CA GLN A 132 10.88 15.14 -9.19
C GLN A 132 11.79 15.58 -8.05
N GLU A 133 11.23 16.25 -7.03
CA GLU A 133 11.97 16.65 -5.82
C GLU A 133 12.63 15.44 -5.13
N TYR A 134 11.91 14.32 -5.06
CA TYR A 134 12.43 13.09 -4.48
C TYR A 134 13.55 12.47 -5.31
N ARG A 135 13.45 12.50 -6.65
CA ARG A 135 14.56 12.08 -7.53
C ARG A 135 15.80 12.90 -7.26
N ASP A 136 15.66 14.22 -7.19
CA ASP A 136 16.79 15.14 -6.98
C ASP A 136 17.46 14.89 -5.62
N PHE A 137 16.65 14.70 -4.58
CA PHE A 137 17.12 14.31 -3.25
C PHE A 137 17.88 12.99 -3.26
N MET A 138 17.35 11.95 -3.90
CA MET A 138 18.01 10.64 -3.96
C MET A 138 19.33 10.71 -4.72
N LYS A 139 19.41 11.55 -5.74
CA LYS A 139 20.65 11.82 -6.47
C LYS A 139 21.67 12.54 -5.59
N SER A 140 21.27 13.59 -4.88
CA SER A 140 22.18 14.38 -4.04
C SER A 140 22.68 13.60 -2.82
N GLU A 141 21.79 12.90 -2.11
CA GLU A 141 22.12 12.22 -0.87
C GLU A 141 22.75 10.84 -1.07
N HIS A 142 22.38 10.15 -2.15
CA HIS A 142 22.74 8.74 -2.34
C HIS A 142 23.50 8.46 -3.64
N GLY A 143 23.62 9.42 -4.55
CA GLY A 143 24.47 9.31 -5.73
C GLY A 143 23.95 8.31 -6.77
N PHE A 144 22.64 8.09 -6.84
CA PHE A 144 22.02 7.31 -7.92
C PHE A 144 20.75 8.00 -8.41
N ASP A 145 20.44 7.81 -9.69
CA ASP A 145 19.22 8.33 -10.31
C ASP A 145 18.07 7.32 -10.19
N ILE A 146 16.86 7.82 -9.88
CA ILE A 146 15.61 7.08 -10.09
C ILE A 146 15.30 7.09 -11.59
N SER A 147 14.80 5.97 -12.13
CA SER A 147 14.49 5.87 -13.55
C SER A 147 13.39 6.85 -13.98
N ASP A 148 13.52 7.39 -15.21
CA ASP A 148 12.52 8.30 -15.78
C ASP A 148 11.15 7.65 -15.91
N GLU A 149 11.10 6.34 -16.14
CA GLU A 149 9.84 5.57 -16.15
C GLU A 149 9.12 5.71 -14.81
N VAL A 150 9.82 5.51 -13.69
CA VAL A 150 9.24 5.59 -12.35
C VAL A 150 8.83 7.01 -12.01
N VAL A 151 9.72 7.99 -12.24
CA VAL A 151 9.47 9.40 -11.87
C VAL A 151 8.29 9.99 -12.64
N ASN A 152 8.19 9.68 -13.94
CA ASN A 152 7.17 10.25 -14.81
C ASN A 152 5.90 9.39 -14.93
N PHE A 153 5.84 8.23 -14.27
CA PHE A 153 4.65 7.40 -14.30
C PHE A 153 3.47 8.12 -13.64
N LYS A 154 2.31 8.04 -14.27
CA LYS A 154 1.06 8.62 -13.77
C LYS A 154 -0.06 7.64 -13.97
N ILE A 155 -0.77 7.35 -12.89
CA ILE A 155 -2.13 6.82 -13.01
C ILE A 155 -2.99 7.98 -13.52
N LYS A 156 -3.73 7.77 -14.61
CA LYS A 156 -4.64 8.78 -15.15
C LYS A 156 -5.97 8.74 -14.42
N TYR A 157 -6.70 9.85 -14.46
CA TYR A 157 -8.09 9.89 -14.04
C TYR A 157 -8.91 8.79 -14.73
N CYS A 158 -9.82 8.16 -13.99
CA CYS A 158 -10.65 7.10 -14.53
C CYS A 158 -11.84 7.70 -15.29
N GLU A 159 -11.77 7.73 -16.62
CA GLU A 159 -12.91 8.15 -17.47
C GLU A 159 -14.01 7.08 -17.56
N ASP A 160 -13.68 5.82 -17.21
CA ASP A 160 -14.55 4.66 -17.38
C ASP A 160 -15.46 4.39 -16.17
N PHE A 161 -15.15 4.95 -14.99
CA PHE A 161 -15.93 4.73 -13.77
C PHE A 161 -17.17 5.61 -13.75
N LYS A 162 -18.31 5.06 -13.32
CA LYS A 162 -19.57 5.80 -13.21
C LYS A 162 -20.15 5.65 -11.80
N PRO A 163 -20.18 6.70 -10.96
CA PRO A 163 -20.82 6.62 -9.66
C PRO A 163 -22.34 6.46 -9.82
N ASP A 164 -22.98 5.73 -8.90
CA ASP A 164 -24.45 5.53 -8.92
C ASP A 164 -25.24 6.82 -8.65
N LYS A 165 -24.62 7.74 -7.89
CA LYS A 165 -25.16 9.06 -7.55
C LYS A 165 -24.26 10.15 -8.12
N ASP A 166 -23.33 10.63 -7.30
CA ASP A 166 -22.37 11.68 -7.65
C ASP A 166 -20.96 11.28 -7.26
N TYR A 167 -19.99 11.95 -7.88
CA TYR A 167 -18.59 11.90 -7.44
C TYR A 167 -18.45 12.58 -6.07
N LEU A 168 -17.62 11.98 -5.23
CA LEU A 168 -17.38 12.46 -3.88
C LEU A 168 -16.53 13.73 -3.90
N ASP A 169 -16.87 14.69 -3.04
CA ASP A 169 -15.99 15.82 -2.81
C ASP A 169 -14.79 15.43 -1.91
N LYS A 170 -13.90 16.39 -1.66
CA LYS A 170 -12.72 16.14 -0.84
C LYS A 170 -13.08 15.87 0.63
N SER A 171 -14.06 16.59 1.17
CA SER A 171 -14.51 16.41 2.56
C SER A 171 -15.09 15.03 2.81
N ASP A 172 -15.95 14.54 1.90
CA ASP A 172 -16.55 13.20 2.01
C ASP A 172 -15.47 12.11 1.99
N ARG A 173 -14.47 12.24 1.12
CA ARG A 173 -13.37 11.26 1.04
C ARG A 173 -12.50 11.27 2.31
N LEU A 174 -12.26 12.45 2.87
CA LEU A 174 -11.51 12.60 4.11
C LEU A 174 -12.28 12.07 5.31
N SER A 175 -13.61 12.24 5.38
CA SER A 175 -14.40 11.72 6.51
C SER A 175 -14.28 10.20 6.64
N PHE A 176 -14.32 9.45 5.52
CA PHE A 176 -14.07 8.00 5.56
C PHE A 176 -12.67 7.65 6.08
N SER A 177 -11.67 8.50 5.77
CA SER A 177 -10.30 8.28 6.23
C SER A 177 -10.19 8.53 7.74
N ASP A 178 -10.88 9.57 8.25
CA ASP A 178 -10.98 9.89 9.68
C ASP A 178 -11.71 8.78 10.47
N GLU A 179 -12.76 8.19 9.90
CA GLU A 179 -13.47 7.06 10.50
C GLU A 179 -12.56 5.84 10.67
N ILE A 180 -11.75 5.50 9.67
CA ILE A 180 -10.78 4.39 9.78
C ILE A 180 -9.64 4.74 10.74
N MET A 181 -9.18 5.99 10.75
CA MET A 181 -8.17 6.45 11.71
C MET A 181 -8.66 6.37 13.17
N THR A 182 -9.97 6.51 13.39
CA THR A 182 -10.61 6.25 14.69
C THR A 182 -10.58 4.78 15.09
N LEU A 183 -10.51 3.84 14.13
CA LEU A 183 -10.25 2.43 14.43
C LEU A 183 -8.80 2.21 14.83
N ASP A 184 -7.86 2.83 14.10
CA ASP A 184 -6.42 2.74 14.37
C ASP A 184 -6.08 3.25 15.78
N SER A 185 -6.67 4.37 16.19
CA SER A 185 -6.42 4.98 17.51
C SER A 185 -6.72 4.03 18.67
N ARG A 186 -7.63 3.06 18.49
CA ARG A 186 -7.95 2.05 19.52
C ARG A 186 -6.78 1.13 19.84
N PHE A 187 -5.95 0.79 18.85
CA PHE A 187 -4.77 -0.05 19.11
C PHE A 187 -3.73 0.68 19.96
N PHE A 188 -3.49 1.96 19.65
CA PHE A 188 -2.52 2.78 20.36
C PHE A 188 -3.01 3.16 21.76
N ALA A 189 -4.28 3.57 21.90
CA ALA A 189 -4.86 3.95 23.18
C ALA A 189 -4.95 2.79 24.19
N ASN A 190 -4.96 1.54 23.70
CA ASN A 190 -4.93 0.34 24.54
C ASN A 190 -3.55 -0.32 24.58
N GLU A 191 -2.50 0.37 24.10
CA GLU A 191 -1.10 -0.10 24.14
C GLU A 191 -0.89 -1.50 23.52
N ILE A 192 -1.72 -1.87 22.53
CA ILE A 192 -1.64 -3.17 21.86
C ILE A 192 -0.40 -3.23 20.95
N ILE A 193 -0.02 -2.08 20.41
CA ILE A 193 1.14 -1.90 19.54
C ILE A 193 1.75 -0.51 19.75
N ASP A 194 3.09 -0.46 19.71
CA ASP A 194 3.87 0.76 19.75
C ASP A 194 4.71 0.85 18.47
N ILE A 195 4.15 1.54 17.47
CA ILE A 195 4.81 1.85 16.20
C ILE A 195 4.64 3.32 15.89
N GLU A 196 5.62 3.91 15.21
CA GLU A 196 5.57 5.31 14.79
C GLU A 196 4.31 5.59 13.95
N PHE A 197 3.54 6.62 14.32
CA PHE A 197 2.38 7.04 13.54
C PHE A 197 2.83 7.84 12.32
N ARG A 198 2.71 7.24 11.13
CA ARG A 198 3.07 7.86 9.84
C ARG A 198 2.35 7.19 8.69
N ASP A 199 2.32 7.89 7.56
CA ASP A 199 1.82 7.35 6.30
C ASP A 199 2.65 6.13 5.86
N ARG A 200 1.95 5.04 5.58
CA ARG A 200 2.52 3.79 5.07
C ARG A 200 1.60 3.25 3.99
N GLY A 201 2.19 2.79 2.90
CA GLY A 201 1.46 2.00 1.91
C GLY A 201 1.40 0.53 2.30
N ILE A 202 0.61 -0.23 1.53
CA ILE A 202 0.45 -1.68 1.77
C ILE A 202 1.82 -2.37 1.75
N VAL A 203 2.67 -2.04 0.78
CA VAL A 203 4.00 -2.64 0.62
C VAL A 203 4.87 -2.36 1.84
N GLU A 204 4.87 -1.12 2.34
CA GLU A 204 5.65 -0.68 3.49
C GLU A 204 5.29 -1.46 4.75
N TYR A 205 3.99 -1.62 5.05
CA TYR A 205 3.54 -2.43 6.19
C TYR A 205 4.07 -3.86 6.13
N PHE A 206 3.96 -4.51 4.97
CA PHE A 206 4.48 -5.87 4.82
C PHE A 206 6.01 -5.93 4.95
N ILE A 207 6.74 -4.98 4.36
CA ILE A 207 8.20 -4.93 4.49
C ILE A 207 8.63 -4.71 5.94
N GLU A 208 7.95 -3.82 6.67
CA GLU A 208 8.21 -3.55 8.09
C GLU A 208 7.82 -4.73 9.00
N SER A 209 6.91 -5.60 8.56
CA SER A 209 6.62 -6.88 9.22
C SER A 209 7.70 -7.95 9.01
N LEU A 210 8.56 -7.78 8.00
CA LEU A 210 9.61 -8.73 7.62
C LEU A 210 11.03 -8.26 8.01
N LEU A 211 11.27 -6.95 8.02
CA LEU A 211 12.55 -6.30 8.27
C LEU A 211 12.35 -5.03 9.12
N SER A 212 13.38 -4.54 9.79
CA SER A 212 13.31 -3.16 10.30
C SER A 212 13.39 -2.18 9.14
N GLN A 213 12.68 -1.05 9.27
CA GLN A 213 12.65 0.05 8.32
C GLN A 213 14.07 0.48 7.90
N ASN A 214 14.97 0.72 8.85
CA ASN A 214 16.35 1.13 8.55
C ASN A 214 17.12 0.07 7.76
N VAL A 215 16.92 -1.21 8.07
CA VAL A 215 17.58 -2.30 7.33
C VAL A 215 17.02 -2.40 5.92
N ALA A 216 15.69 -2.37 5.76
CA ALA A 216 15.03 -2.41 4.45
C ALA A 216 15.48 -1.23 3.57
N TYR A 217 15.48 -0.01 4.13
CA TYR A 217 15.89 1.21 3.43
C TYR A 217 17.38 1.15 3.02
N ASN A 218 18.27 0.79 3.94
CA ASN A 218 19.70 0.69 3.64
C ASN A 218 20.01 -0.35 2.56
N ILE A 219 19.29 -1.49 2.58
CA ILE A 219 19.41 -2.49 1.51
C ILE A 219 18.93 -1.88 0.19
N LYS A 220 17.74 -1.24 0.17
CA LYS A 220 17.15 -0.62 -1.03
C LYS A 220 18.08 0.41 -1.67
N VAL A 221 18.66 1.32 -0.88
CA VAL A 221 19.65 2.29 -1.35
C VAL A 221 20.88 1.59 -1.92
N LYS A 222 21.43 0.59 -1.21
CA LYS A 222 22.64 -0.11 -1.65
C LYS A 222 22.46 -0.85 -2.98
N ILE A 223 21.35 -1.56 -3.15
CA ILE A 223 21.09 -2.33 -4.37
C ILE A 223 20.66 -1.45 -5.54
N SER A 224 20.24 -0.21 -5.29
CA SER A 224 19.88 0.73 -6.35
C SER A 224 21.12 1.19 -7.13
N LYS A 225 22.30 1.18 -6.51
CA LYS A 225 23.57 1.59 -7.12
C LYS A 225 24.23 0.54 -8.01
N ASP A 226 23.88 -0.75 -7.87
CA ASP A 226 24.54 -1.85 -8.59
C ASP A 226 23.54 -2.98 -8.91
N GLU A 227 23.31 -3.22 -10.20
CA GLU A 227 22.38 -4.23 -10.70
C GLU A 227 22.77 -5.68 -10.37
N ARG A 228 24.07 -6.01 -10.41
CA ARG A 228 24.56 -7.37 -10.10
C ARG A 228 24.32 -7.69 -8.62
N ILE A 229 24.58 -6.72 -7.74
CA ILE A 229 24.30 -6.84 -6.31
C ILE A 229 22.79 -6.94 -6.07
N ARG A 230 21.99 -6.17 -6.80
CA ARG A 230 20.51 -6.15 -6.71
C ARG A 230 19.89 -7.52 -6.92
N CYS A 231 20.16 -8.16 -8.07
CA CYS A 231 19.60 -9.46 -8.41
C CYS A 231 19.97 -10.54 -7.37
N ARG A 232 21.24 -10.56 -6.95
CA ARG A 232 21.72 -11.51 -5.92
C ARG A 232 21.06 -11.28 -4.56
N THR A 233 20.91 -10.02 -4.15
CA THR A 233 20.35 -9.65 -2.85
C THR A 233 18.87 -9.96 -2.77
N ILE A 234 18.08 -9.60 -3.79
CA ILE A 234 16.64 -9.90 -3.84
C ILE A 234 16.40 -11.42 -3.78
N LYS A 235 17.16 -12.21 -4.55
CA LYS A 235 17.05 -13.68 -4.51
C LYS A 235 17.33 -14.25 -3.11
N ARG A 236 18.30 -13.69 -2.39
CA ARG A 236 18.61 -14.10 -1.00
C ARG A 236 17.51 -13.69 -0.03
N LEU A 237 16.99 -12.46 -0.14
CA LEU A 237 15.89 -11.97 0.70
C LEU A 237 14.65 -12.83 0.55
N LYS A 238 14.24 -13.14 -0.68
CA LYS A 238 13.12 -14.04 -0.96
C LYS A 238 13.28 -15.39 -0.27
N LYS A 239 14.45 -16.02 -0.37
CA LYS A 239 14.74 -17.31 0.28
C LYS A 239 14.67 -17.24 1.82
N ILE A 240 15.01 -16.10 2.42
CA ILE A 240 15.04 -15.93 3.88
C ILE A 240 13.65 -15.59 4.43
N LEU A 241 12.94 -14.69 3.76
CA LEU A 241 11.73 -14.03 4.25
C LEU A 241 10.44 -14.75 3.83
N ILE A 242 10.44 -15.44 2.69
CA ILE A 242 9.29 -16.20 2.22
C ILE A 242 9.45 -17.64 2.70
N ARG A 243 8.83 -17.95 3.84
CA ARG A 243 8.72 -19.31 4.40
C ARG A 243 7.28 -19.81 4.29
#